data_AF-A0A2E6U3T3-F1
#
_entry.id   AF-A0A2E6U3T3-F1
#
_cell.length_a   1.000
_cell.length_b   1.000
_cell.length_c   1.000
_cell.angle_alpha   90.00
_cell.angle_beta   90.00
_cell.angle_gamma   90.00
#
_symmetry.space_group_name_H-M   'P 1'
#
loop_
_entity.id
_entity.type
_entity.pdbx_description
1 polymer ?
#
loop_
_entity_poly.entity_id
_entity_poly.type
_entity_poly.pdbx_seq_one_letter_code
_entity_poly.pdbx_strand_id
1 'polypeptide(L)'
;MENYQKNLIGHALLVLIIGLLAGFMLAFSLIGGLEVVPSIFMGIPVFGTTEGWARAHSGGIVNALLMIAVAFALPHCGLAPGRLALYAKGIVFAGWANTIFYWFGNASANRALSFSDNTLGATNILGTFGYLVAVIAAFVTIYVAAQMARGFFTQD
;
A
#
# COMPACT_ATOMS: atom_id res chain seq x y z
N MET A 1 -19.18 10.07 12.59
CA MET A 1 -18.34 9.14 11.80
C MET A 1 -18.88 7.73 11.96
N GLU A 2 -19.29 7.11 10.87
CA GLU A 2 -19.86 5.75 10.88
C GLU A 2 -18.80 4.68 11.20
N ASN A 3 -19.23 3.49 11.61
CA ASN A 3 -18.32 2.40 12.00
C ASN A 3 -17.37 1.98 10.88
N TYR A 4 -17.85 1.92 9.62
CA TYR A 4 -16.99 1.56 8.49
C TYR A 4 -15.89 2.61 8.26
N GLN A 5 -16.21 3.89 8.46
CA GLN A 5 -15.31 5.01 8.22
C GLN A 5 -14.21 5.05 9.30
N LYS A 6 -14.59 4.84 10.57
CA LYS A 6 -13.63 4.69 11.68
C LYS A 6 -12.67 3.53 11.44
N ASN A 7 -13.19 2.37 11.03
CA ASN A 7 -12.37 1.19 10.76
C ASN A 7 -11.40 1.44 9.59
N LEU A 8 -11.88 2.01 8.49
CA LEU A 8 -11.04 2.34 7.34
C LEU A 8 -9.92 3.33 7.70
N ILE A 9 -10.21 4.40 8.45
CA ILE A 9 -9.20 5.35 8.92
C ILE A 9 -8.20 4.67 9.84
N GLY A 10 -8.64 3.82 10.77
CA GLY A 10 -7.74 3.07 11.66
C GLY A 10 -6.74 2.23 10.88
N HIS A 11 -7.20 1.47 9.88
CA HIS A 11 -6.31 0.71 9.01
C HIS A 11 -5.41 1.60 8.15
N ALA A 12 -5.91 2.74 7.67
CA ALA A 12 -5.10 3.69 6.90
C ALA A 12 -3.93 4.22 7.72
N LEU A 13 -4.15 4.52 9.01
CA LEU A 13 -3.09 4.96 9.92
C LEU A 13 -2.06 3.85 10.19
N LEU A 14 -2.48 2.59 10.27
CA LEU A 14 -1.55 1.46 10.38
C LEU A 14 -0.69 1.30 9.12
N VAL A 15 -1.31 1.40 7.93
CA VAL A 15 -0.59 1.39 6.65
C VAL A 15 0.38 2.57 6.56
N LEU A 16 -0.02 3.76 7.03
CA LEU A 16 0.83 4.94 7.09
C LEU A 16 2.07 4.69 7.96
N ILE A 17 1.88 4.12 9.15
CA ILE A 17 2.99 3.77 10.05
C ILE A 17 3.96 2.81 9.35
N ILE A 18 3.45 1.78 8.67
CA ILE A 18 4.31 0.83 7.94
C ILE A 18 5.06 1.51 6.78
N GLY A 19 4.40 2.41 6.06
CA GLY A 19 5.04 3.23 5.02
C GLY A 19 6.14 4.13 5.58
N LEU A 20 5.92 4.76 6.73
CA LEU A 20 6.93 5.56 7.42
C LEU A 20 8.12 4.71 7.90
N LEU A 21 7.86 3.50 8.41
CA LEU A 21 8.91 2.55 8.81
C LEU A 21 9.79 2.12 7.62
N ALA A 22 9.21 1.97 6.43
CA ALA A 22 9.98 1.73 5.20
C ALA A 22 10.94 2.89 4.86
N GLY A 23 10.69 4.10 5.36
CA GLY A 23 11.60 5.25 5.22
C GLY A 23 12.93 5.05 5.95
N PHE A 24 12.92 4.37 7.10
CA PHE A 24 14.17 3.99 7.78
C PHE A 24 14.97 2.98 6.95
N MET A 25 14.29 1.99 6.38
CA MET A 25 14.93 1.00 5.51
C MET A 25 15.52 1.66 4.25
N LEU A 26 14.82 2.64 3.69
CA LEU A 26 15.33 3.48 2.60
C LEU A 26 16.60 4.23 3.02
N ALA A 27 16.57 4.93 4.16
CA ALA A 27 17.72 5.66 4.67
C ALA A 27 18.94 4.73 4.87
N PHE A 28 18.73 3.59 5.54
CA PHE A 28 19.76 2.59 5.76
C PHE A 28 20.30 2.03 4.45
N SER A 29 19.45 1.83 3.43
CA SER A 29 19.90 1.37 2.10
C SER A 29 20.73 2.41 1.33
N LEU A 30 20.57 3.71 1.62
CA LEU A 30 21.29 4.79 0.94
C LEU A 30 22.69 5.01 1.53
N ILE A 31 22.82 4.96 2.86
CA ILE A 31 24.07 5.29 3.55
C ILE A 31 24.76 4.07 4.17
N GLY A 32 24.11 2.90 4.15
CA GLY A 32 24.64 1.64 4.66
C GLY A 32 24.38 1.38 6.16
N GLY A 33 23.57 2.20 6.83
CA GLY A 33 23.38 2.10 8.27
C GLY A 33 22.76 3.34 8.91
N LEU A 34 23.07 3.54 10.19
CA LEU A 34 22.59 4.65 11.01
C LEU A 34 23.77 5.33 11.71
N GLU A 35 23.89 6.65 11.56
CA GLU A 35 24.74 7.46 12.44
C GLU A 35 23.98 7.70 13.76
N VAL A 36 24.46 7.10 14.85
CA VAL A 36 23.76 7.14 16.15
C VAL A 36 24.04 8.46 16.87
N VAL A 37 25.30 8.91 16.78
CA VAL A 37 25.80 10.22 17.21
C VAL A 37 26.92 10.62 16.25
N PRO A 38 27.30 11.91 16.16
CA PRO A 38 28.33 12.37 15.24
C PRO A 38 29.58 11.48 15.29
N SER A 39 30.01 11.00 14.12
CA SER A 39 31.17 10.10 13.93
C SER A 39 31.04 8.67 14.47
N ILE A 40 29.91 8.26 15.03
CA ILE A 40 29.63 6.86 15.41
C ILE A 40 28.60 6.27 14.45
N PHE A 41 29.11 5.46 13.51
CA PHE A 41 28.30 4.82 12.48
C PHE A 41 28.06 3.34 12.78
N MET A 42 26.80 2.93 12.79
CA MET A 42 26.39 1.54 12.92
C MET A 42 25.93 1.03 11.55
N GLY A 43 26.67 0.07 10.98
CA GLY A 43 26.28 -0.58 9.72
C GLY A 43 25.05 -1.46 9.93
N ILE A 44 24.00 -1.25 9.12
CA ILE A 44 22.76 -2.02 9.18
C ILE A 44 22.53 -2.63 7.79
N PRO A 45 22.70 -3.95 7.61
CA PRO A 45 22.40 -4.58 6.35
C PRO A 45 20.88 -4.55 6.11
N VAL A 46 20.48 -4.15 4.90
CA VAL A 46 19.08 -4.13 4.48
C VAL A 46 18.92 -4.99 3.25
N PHE A 47 17.85 -5.79 3.21
CA PHE A 47 17.52 -6.59 2.04
C PHE A 47 16.92 -5.73 0.93
N GLY A 48 16.82 -6.31 -0.27
CA GLY A 48 16.19 -5.66 -1.41
C GLY A 48 17.03 -4.52 -1.95
N THR A 49 16.38 -3.48 -2.45
CA THR A 49 17.04 -2.38 -3.17
C THR A 49 16.53 -1.03 -2.70
N THR A 50 17.36 0.00 -2.86
CA THR A 50 16.98 1.40 -2.59
C THR A 50 15.71 1.81 -3.32
N GLU A 51 15.57 1.48 -4.61
CA GLU A 51 14.38 1.82 -5.40
C GLU A 51 13.11 1.13 -4.84
N GLY A 52 13.22 -0.14 -4.45
CA GLY A 52 12.11 -0.86 -3.83
C GLY A 52 11.72 -0.29 -2.46
N TRP A 53 12.68 0.18 -1.66
CA TRP A 53 12.39 0.88 -0.40
C TRP A 53 11.77 2.25 -0.63
N ALA A 54 12.20 2.98 -1.66
CA ALA A 54 11.57 4.24 -2.06
C ALA A 54 10.11 4.01 -2.46
N ARG A 55 9.82 2.93 -3.18
CA ARG A 55 8.44 2.51 -3.52
C ARG A 55 7.63 2.10 -2.29
N ALA A 56 8.21 1.32 -1.37
CA ALA A 56 7.52 0.93 -0.13
C ALA A 56 7.20 2.11 0.78
N HIS A 57 8.11 3.10 0.86
CA HIS A 57 7.92 4.31 1.64
C HIS A 57 6.85 5.23 1.03
N SER A 58 7.13 5.74 -0.17
CA SER A 58 6.24 6.68 -0.84
C SER A 58 4.90 6.05 -1.20
N GLY A 59 4.92 4.83 -1.75
CA GLY A 59 3.73 4.06 -2.09
C GLY A 59 2.90 3.73 -0.86
N GLY A 60 3.51 3.37 0.28
CA GLY A 60 2.81 3.14 1.54
C GLY A 60 2.11 4.40 2.06
N ILE A 61 2.79 5.55 2.04
CA ILE A 61 2.21 6.84 2.46
C ILE A 61 1.05 7.23 1.55
N VAL A 62 1.24 7.24 0.23
CA VAL A 62 0.20 7.65 -0.73
C VAL A 62 -1.00 6.69 -0.68
N ASN A 63 -0.77 5.40 -0.49
CA ASN A 63 -1.83 4.40 -0.31
C ASN A 63 -2.65 4.69 0.96
N ALA A 64 -2.02 5.02 2.09
CA ALA A 64 -2.74 5.42 3.29
C ALA A 64 -3.53 6.72 3.11
N LEU A 65 -2.95 7.72 2.42
CA LEU A 65 -3.64 8.97 2.12
C LEU A 65 -4.86 8.73 1.21
N LEU A 66 -4.75 7.84 0.22
CA LEU A 66 -5.89 7.42 -0.60
C LEU A 66 -6.98 6.78 0.26
N MET A 67 -6.62 5.88 1.18
CA MET A 67 -7.60 5.25 2.08
C MET A 67 -8.34 6.29 2.93
N ILE A 68 -7.63 7.30 3.46
CA ILE A 68 -8.23 8.40 4.22
C ILE A 68 -9.14 9.24 3.33
N ALA A 69 -8.68 9.61 2.13
CA ALA A 69 -9.47 10.38 1.17
C ALA A 69 -10.77 9.64 0.81
N VAL A 70 -10.69 8.33 0.54
CA VAL A 70 -11.87 7.51 0.28
C VAL A 70 -12.77 7.43 1.51
N ALA A 71 -12.22 7.30 2.72
CA ALA A 71 -13.03 7.29 3.95
C ALA A 71 -13.89 8.56 4.09
N PHE A 72 -13.38 9.72 3.67
CA PHE A 72 -14.13 10.98 3.71
C PHE A 72 -15.04 11.19 2.50
N ALA A 73 -14.65 10.73 1.31
CA ALA A 73 -15.44 10.93 0.09
C ALA A 73 -16.59 9.92 -0.06
N LEU A 74 -16.41 8.68 0.40
CA LEU A 74 -17.34 7.57 0.21
C LEU A 74 -18.78 7.83 0.71
N PRO A 75 -19.02 8.46 1.88
CA PRO A 75 -20.38 8.79 2.36
C PRO A 75 -21.14 9.74 1.42
N HIS A 76 -20.43 10.52 0.60
CA HIS A 76 -21.01 11.54 -0.29
C HIS A 76 -21.30 11.02 -1.70
N CYS A 77 -21.22 9.71 -1.93
CA CYS A 77 -21.43 9.09 -3.24
C CYS A 77 -22.90 8.63 -3.49
N GLY A 78 -23.85 8.98 -2.61
CA GLY A 78 -25.26 8.56 -2.74
C GLY A 78 -25.47 7.03 -2.68
N LEU A 79 -24.51 6.28 -2.09
CA LEU A 79 -24.55 4.83 -2.03
C LEU A 79 -25.39 4.34 -0.85
N ALA A 80 -26.13 3.24 -1.05
CA ALA A 80 -26.84 2.56 0.03
C ALA A 80 -25.87 2.14 1.16
N PRO A 81 -26.29 2.14 2.44
CA PRO A 81 -25.41 1.86 3.58
C PRO A 81 -24.62 0.54 3.49
N GLY A 82 -25.25 -0.53 2.97
CA GLY A 82 -24.58 -1.81 2.77
C GLY A 82 -23.41 -1.75 1.77
N ARG A 83 -23.52 -0.90 0.74
CA ARG A 83 -22.44 -0.69 -0.25
C ARG A 83 -21.31 0.16 0.31
N LEU A 84 -21.61 1.15 1.14
CA LEU A 84 -20.59 1.95 1.85
C LEU A 84 -19.68 1.03 2.68
N ALA A 85 -20.28 0.17 3.51
CA ALA A 85 -19.53 -0.76 4.35
C ALA A 85 -18.72 -1.78 3.52
N LEU A 86 -19.29 -2.30 2.41
CA LEU A 86 -18.59 -3.23 1.53
C LEU A 86 -17.38 -2.58 0.85
N TYR A 87 -17.55 -1.37 0.31
CA TYR A 87 -16.48 -0.66 -0.39
C TYR A 87 -15.39 -0.21 0.58
N ALA A 88 -15.73 0.23 1.78
CA ALA A 88 -14.74 0.50 2.83
C ALA A 88 -13.88 -0.73 3.14
N LYS A 89 -14.49 -1.92 3.29
CA LYS A 89 -13.73 -3.18 3.48
C LYS A 89 -12.85 -3.51 2.28
N GLY A 90 -13.33 -3.28 1.07
CA GLY A 90 -12.55 -3.46 -0.17
C GLY A 90 -11.31 -2.56 -0.21
N ILE A 91 -11.43 -1.31 0.24
CA ILE A 91 -10.31 -0.37 0.33
C ILE A 91 -9.35 -0.74 1.46
N VAL A 92 -9.85 -1.22 2.61
CA VAL A 92 -8.98 -1.80 3.66
C VAL A 92 -8.16 -2.95 3.10
N PHE A 93 -8.81 -3.89 2.40
CA PHE A 93 -8.11 -5.00 1.74
C PHE A 93 -7.05 -4.49 0.75
N ALA A 94 -7.40 -3.54 -0.12
CA ALA A 94 -6.46 -2.99 -1.09
C ALA A 94 -5.26 -2.29 -0.42
N GLY A 95 -5.51 -1.56 0.67
CA GLY A 95 -4.47 -0.92 1.47
C GLY A 95 -3.41 -1.92 1.97
N TRP A 96 -3.85 -3.04 2.55
CA TRP A 96 -2.96 -4.10 3.00
C TRP A 96 -2.30 -4.87 1.87
N ALA A 97 -3.05 -5.18 0.80
CA ALA A 97 -2.51 -5.87 -0.37
C ALA A 97 -1.37 -5.07 -1.04
N ASN A 98 -1.55 -3.75 -1.19
CA ASN A 98 -0.50 -2.85 -1.69
C ASN A 98 0.71 -2.82 -0.75
N THR A 99 0.47 -2.84 0.57
CA THR A 99 1.56 -2.90 1.56
C THR A 99 2.37 -4.19 1.40
N ILE A 100 1.69 -5.34 1.29
CA ILE A 100 2.33 -6.65 1.03
C ILE A 100 3.10 -6.59 -0.29
N PHE A 101 2.49 -6.08 -1.35
CA PHE A 101 3.10 -5.95 -2.68
C PHE A 101 4.42 -5.17 -2.64
N TYR A 102 4.46 -4.01 -1.98
CA TYR A 102 5.69 -3.22 -1.93
C TYR A 102 6.81 -3.93 -1.17
N TRP A 103 6.52 -4.51 -0.02
CA TRP A 103 7.52 -5.20 0.80
C TRP A 103 8.00 -6.48 0.15
N PHE A 104 7.08 -7.31 -0.37
CA PHE A 104 7.41 -8.58 -1.01
C PHE A 104 8.05 -8.36 -2.38
N GLY A 105 7.65 -7.32 -3.10
CA GLY A 105 8.30 -6.90 -4.34
C GLY A 105 9.72 -6.40 -4.10
N ASN A 106 10.05 -5.90 -2.92
CA ASN A 106 11.44 -5.59 -2.60
C ASN A 106 12.24 -6.84 -2.16
N ALA A 107 11.56 -7.88 -1.66
CA ALA A 107 12.15 -9.18 -1.30
C ALA A 107 12.17 -10.19 -2.47
N SER A 108 11.74 -9.81 -3.67
CA SER A 108 11.73 -10.65 -4.86
C SER A 108 12.39 -9.93 -6.03
N ALA A 109 13.24 -10.62 -6.80
CA ALA A 109 13.94 -10.02 -7.94
C ALA A 109 12.95 -9.59 -9.04
N ASN A 110 11.90 -10.39 -9.28
CA ASN A 110 10.84 -10.07 -10.23
C ASN A 110 9.88 -8.92 -9.80
N ARG A 111 10.13 -8.32 -8.63
CA ARG A 111 9.34 -7.21 -8.04
C ARG A 111 7.88 -7.51 -7.74
N ALA A 112 7.51 -8.78 -7.59
CA ALA A 112 6.13 -9.21 -7.40
C ALA A 112 5.20 -8.72 -8.53
N LEU A 113 5.70 -8.66 -9.76
CA LEU A 113 4.96 -8.17 -10.95
C LEU A 113 4.43 -9.30 -11.84
N SER A 114 4.75 -10.55 -11.53
CA SER A 114 4.30 -11.72 -12.29
C SER A 114 4.40 -12.99 -11.44
N PHE A 115 3.68 -14.04 -11.83
CA PHE A 115 3.80 -15.36 -11.21
C PHE A 115 5.13 -16.04 -11.54
N SER A 116 5.63 -15.85 -12.76
CA SER A 116 6.92 -16.36 -13.23
C SER A 116 8.02 -15.31 -13.14
N ASP A 117 9.23 -15.72 -13.51
CA ASP A 117 10.34 -14.83 -13.84
C ASP A 117 9.89 -13.80 -14.90
N ASN A 118 10.51 -12.62 -14.85
CA ASN A 118 10.28 -11.55 -15.82
C ASN A 118 11.59 -10.80 -16.12
N THR A 119 11.52 -9.72 -16.88
CA THR A 119 12.68 -8.93 -17.30
C THR A 119 13.47 -8.31 -16.15
N LEU A 120 12.91 -8.25 -14.94
CA LEU A 120 13.55 -7.72 -13.74
C LEU A 120 14.26 -8.82 -12.92
N GLY A 121 13.92 -10.09 -13.14
CA GLY A 121 14.60 -11.23 -12.54
C GLY A 121 13.67 -12.38 -12.16
N ALA A 122 14.23 -13.30 -11.37
CA ALA A 122 13.55 -14.51 -10.95
C ALA A 122 12.43 -14.26 -9.93
N THR A 123 11.38 -15.06 -10.01
CA THR A 123 10.29 -15.08 -9.03
C THR A 123 10.65 -15.90 -7.79
N ASN A 124 9.92 -15.68 -6.71
CA ASN A 124 9.93 -16.52 -5.51
C ASN A 124 8.53 -16.52 -4.87
N ILE A 125 8.35 -17.25 -3.76
CA ILE A 125 7.04 -17.36 -3.11
C ILE A 125 6.47 -16.00 -2.65
N LEU A 126 7.33 -15.07 -2.22
CA LEU A 126 6.92 -13.71 -1.83
C LEU A 126 6.49 -12.93 -3.06
N GLY A 127 7.22 -13.03 -4.18
CA GLY A 127 6.87 -12.44 -5.46
C GLY A 127 5.50 -12.90 -5.96
N THR A 128 5.27 -14.22 -5.98
CA THR A 128 4.00 -14.84 -6.37
C THR A 128 2.83 -14.37 -5.51
N PHE A 129 3.00 -14.38 -4.18
CA PHE A 129 1.95 -13.97 -3.26
C PHE A 129 1.67 -12.47 -3.35
N GLY A 130 2.72 -11.65 -3.41
CA GLY A 130 2.63 -10.20 -3.57
C GLY A 130 1.91 -9.81 -4.86
N TYR A 131 2.22 -10.49 -5.97
CA TYR A 131 1.56 -10.27 -7.24
C TYR A 131 0.07 -10.62 -7.17
N LEU A 132 -0.27 -11.80 -6.64
CA LEU A 132 -1.65 -12.27 -6.55
C LEU A 132 -2.55 -11.28 -5.82
N VAL A 133 -2.13 -10.85 -4.63
CA VAL A 133 -2.94 -9.92 -3.82
C VAL A 133 -3.01 -8.53 -4.45
N ALA A 134 -1.92 -8.05 -5.07
CA ALA A 134 -1.86 -6.75 -5.72
C ALA A 134 -2.83 -6.66 -6.91
N VAL A 135 -2.87 -7.69 -7.76
CA VAL A 135 -3.75 -7.70 -8.93
C VAL A 135 -5.22 -7.64 -8.51
N ILE A 136 -5.61 -8.45 -7.53
CA ILE A 136 -6.98 -8.43 -7.00
C ILE A 136 -7.30 -7.05 -6.41
N ALA A 137 -6.38 -6.49 -5.62
CA ALA A 137 -6.53 -5.17 -5.03
C ALA A 137 -6.65 -4.04 -6.06
N ALA A 138 -5.91 -4.12 -7.16
CA ALA A 138 -5.98 -3.15 -8.26
C ALA A 138 -7.39 -3.14 -8.86
N PHE A 139 -7.96 -4.30 -9.20
CA PHE A 139 -9.32 -4.39 -9.71
C PHE A 139 -10.37 -3.93 -8.69
N VAL A 140 -10.22 -4.28 -7.42
CA VAL A 140 -11.13 -3.81 -6.35
C VAL A 140 -11.08 -2.28 -6.23
N THR A 141 -9.89 -1.68 -6.23
CA THR A 141 -9.72 -0.23 -6.08
C THR A 141 -10.29 0.52 -7.28
N ILE A 142 -10.02 0.05 -8.50
CA ILE A 142 -10.58 0.61 -9.74
C ILE A 142 -12.11 0.54 -9.70
N TYR A 143 -12.67 -0.61 -9.34
CA TYR A 143 -14.12 -0.78 -9.26
C TYR A 143 -14.74 0.17 -8.22
N VAL A 144 -14.20 0.23 -7.00
CA VAL A 144 -14.71 1.14 -5.96
C VAL A 144 -14.64 2.59 -6.43
N ALA A 145 -13.51 3.02 -7.03
CA ALA A 145 -13.36 4.37 -7.57
C ALA A 145 -14.37 4.67 -8.67
N ALA A 146 -14.63 3.72 -9.58
CA ALA A 146 -15.63 3.88 -10.64
C ALA A 146 -17.05 4.04 -10.06
N GLN A 147 -17.38 3.29 -9.02
CA GLN A 147 -18.67 3.36 -8.35
C GLN A 147 -18.85 4.68 -7.58
N MET A 148 -17.79 5.17 -6.95
CA MET A 148 -17.76 6.49 -6.32
C MET A 148 -17.94 7.60 -7.37
N ALA A 149 -17.19 7.54 -8.48
CA ALA A 149 -17.30 8.50 -9.57
C ALA A 149 -18.73 8.54 -10.15
N ARG A 150 -19.30 7.36 -10.44
CA ARG A 150 -20.70 7.25 -10.88
C ARG A 150 -21.63 7.91 -9.87
N GLY A 151 -21.46 7.61 -8.58
CA GLY A 151 -22.23 8.23 -7.51
C GLY A 151 -22.19 9.75 -7.54
N PHE A 152 -21.02 10.36 -7.66
CA PHE A 152 -20.89 11.82 -7.73
C PHE A 152 -21.47 12.45 -9.00
N PHE A 153 -21.44 11.76 -10.14
CA PHE A 153 -21.97 12.29 -11.41
C PHE A 153 -23.47 12.05 -11.62
N THR A 154 -24.09 11.13 -10.87
CA THR A 154 -25.53 10.82 -10.99
C THR A 154 -26.36 11.31 -9.80
N GLN A 155 -25.76 12.05 -8.88
CA GLN A 155 -26.48 12.73 -7.81
C GLN A 155 -27.03 14.05 -8.38
N ASP A 156 -28.36 14.16 -8.48
CA ASP A 156 -29.10 15.39 -8.82
C ASP A 156 -29.24 16.32 -7.61
#